data_AF-A0A8R7RB36-F1
#
_entry.id   AF-A0A8R7RB36-F1
#
_cell.length_a   1.000
_cell.length_b   1.000
_cell.length_c   1.000
_cell.angle_alpha   90.00
_cell.angle_beta   90.00
_cell.angle_gamma   90.00
#
_symmetry.space_group_name_H-M   'P 1'
#
loop_
_entity.id
_entity.type
_entity.pdbx_description
1 polymer ?
#
loop_
_entity_poly.entity_id
_entity_poly.type
_entity_poly.pdbx_seq_one_letter_code
_entity_poly.pdbx_strand_id
1 'polypeptide(L)'
;MSRSCCWFLAVLWVWWLPWMLVEAEDQQGGDCLAMKCGNVNISHPFWLTDRATGRACGSDPYPDFDVACINSTPTLRSSIPFNRGFKILNISYEERSFYAVDLGKLDVLNATDKCRPVFYNTSVKLTPPFKIAPVNLNLILYNCTEEDGAAATARLNRELAPTNVSCGNQWVVFARAGVPHDGTGNYNNYTLKGCAAVVVPVPASSEGANASNYKQLFDDGFLLTWDPP
;
A
#
# COMPACT_ATOMS: atom_id res chain seq x y z
N MET A 1 -69.74 60.95 -7.21
CA MET A 1 -70.41 61.09 -5.89
C MET A 1 -70.87 59.72 -5.43
N SER A 2 -70.82 59.48 -4.10
CA SER A 2 -71.25 58.28 -3.37
C SER A 2 -70.22 57.13 -3.35
N ARG A 3 -69.40 57.01 -2.30
CA ARG A 3 -69.62 56.44 -0.94
C ARG A 3 -69.50 54.90 -0.95
N SER A 4 -68.43 54.39 -0.32
CA SER A 4 -68.47 53.66 0.97
C SER A 4 -68.79 52.18 0.73
N CYS A 5 -68.15 51.16 1.28
CA CYS A 5 -67.40 50.92 2.50
C CYS A 5 -66.80 49.51 2.33
N CYS A 6 -65.73 49.15 3.07
CA CYS A 6 -65.68 47.89 3.84
C CYS A 6 -65.68 46.56 3.03
N TRP A 7 -64.68 45.68 3.06
CA TRP A 7 -64.00 45.11 4.22
C TRP A 7 -62.79 44.29 3.79
N PHE A 8 -61.88 44.13 4.75
CA PHE A 8 -60.84 43.11 4.82
C PHE A 8 -61.35 41.72 4.40
N LEU A 9 -60.52 40.98 3.67
CA LEU A 9 -59.93 39.70 4.08
C LEU A 9 -59.34 39.00 2.84
N ALA A 10 -58.01 39.06 2.71
CA ALA A 10 -57.27 38.19 1.82
C ALA A 10 -57.40 36.75 2.35
N VAL A 11 -58.23 35.94 1.71
CA VAL A 11 -58.38 34.53 2.05
C VAL A 11 -57.27 33.74 1.36
N LEU A 12 -56.32 33.32 2.20
CA LEU A 12 -55.19 32.44 1.95
C LEU A 12 -55.64 31.04 1.50
N TRP A 13 -55.77 30.78 0.21
CA TRP A 13 -55.89 29.42 -0.32
C TRP A 13 -54.65 29.06 -1.14
N VAL A 14 -53.51 29.00 -0.43
CA VAL A 14 -52.34 28.25 -0.89
C VAL A 14 -52.73 26.78 -0.79
N TRP A 15 -52.95 26.14 -1.93
CA TRP A 15 -53.17 24.71 -2.00
C TRP A 15 -52.03 23.98 -1.28
N TRP A 16 -52.44 23.18 -0.29
CA TRP A 16 -51.64 22.21 0.43
C TRP A 16 -51.05 21.20 -0.55
N LEU A 17 -49.85 21.46 -1.05
CA LEU A 17 -48.90 20.39 -1.33
C LEU A 17 -48.32 19.99 0.03
N PRO A 18 -48.41 18.72 0.46
CA PRO A 18 -47.62 18.27 1.57
C PRO A 18 -46.18 18.57 1.19
N TRP A 19 -45.51 19.44 1.96
CA TRP A 19 -44.07 19.31 2.11
C TRP A 19 -43.87 17.91 2.65
N MET A 20 -43.68 16.96 1.74
CA MET A 20 -42.95 15.76 2.05
C MET A 20 -41.57 16.27 2.42
N LEU A 21 -41.40 16.58 3.71
CA LEU A 21 -40.16 16.29 4.37
C LEU A 21 -39.97 14.81 4.07
N VAL A 22 -39.24 14.52 3.00
CA VAL A 22 -38.38 13.37 3.01
C VAL A 22 -37.48 13.67 4.20
N GLU A 23 -37.90 13.19 5.38
CA GLU A 23 -36.94 12.74 6.35
C GLU A 23 -36.11 11.76 5.53
N ALA A 24 -34.95 12.26 5.08
CA ALA A 24 -33.84 11.38 4.89
C ALA A 24 -33.73 10.72 6.25
N GLU A 25 -34.24 9.49 6.32
CA GLU A 25 -33.88 8.59 7.38
C GLU A 25 -32.36 8.60 7.31
N ASP A 26 -31.76 9.38 8.22
CA ASP A 26 -30.38 9.22 8.60
C ASP A 26 -30.34 7.76 9.04
N GLN A 27 -30.05 6.90 8.06
CA GLN A 27 -29.68 5.53 8.26
C GLN A 27 -28.43 5.67 9.09
N GLN A 28 -28.69 5.63 10.40
CA GLN A 28 -27.75 5.75 11.48
C GLN A 28 -26.49 5.05 11.02
N GLY A 29 -25.51 5.87 10.60
CA GLY A 29 -24.28 5.40 10.02
C GLY A 29 -23.76 4.36 10.98
N GLY A 30 -23.72 3.10 10.54
CA GLY A 30 -23.27 2.00 11.37
C GLY A 30 -21.94 2.45 11.95
N ASP A 31 -21.91 2.61 13.26
CA ASP A 31 -20.81 3.24 13.99
C ASP A 31 -19.54 2.53 13.51
N CYS A 32 -18.73 3.22 12.71
CA CYS A 32 -17.52 2.66 12.10
C CYS A 32 -16.44 2.60 13.19
N LEU A 33 -16.75 1.83 14.23
CA LEU A 33 -15.90 1.54 15.35
C LEU A 33 -14.68 0.80 14.83
N ALA A 34 -13.55 0.95 15.53
CA ALA A 34 -12.33 0.24 15.21
C ALA A 34 -12.62 -1.24 14.95
N MET A 35 -12.36 -1.68 13.71
CA MET A 35 -12.66 -3.03 13.27
C MET A 35 -11.36 -3.84 13.24
N LYS A 36 -11.42 -5.10 13.64
CA LYS A 36 -10.26 -5.99 13.52
C LYS A 36 -10.23 -6.69 12.17
N CYS A 37 -9.07 -6.68 11.52
CA CYS A 37 -8.76 -7.57 10.42
C CYS A 37 -7.60 -8.49 10.83
N GLY A 38 -7.93 -9.73 11.16
CA GLY A 38 -6.99 -10.63 11.82
C GLY A 38 -6.55 -10.06 13.17
N ASN A 39 -5.24 -9.84 13.32
CA ASN A 39 -4.65 -9.30 14.55
C ASN A 39 -4.45 -7.78 14.52
N VAL A 40 -4.79 -7.10 13.41
CA VAL A 40 -4.60 -5.66 13.26
C VAL A 40 -5.90 -4.93 13.55
N ASN A 41 -5.81 -3.91 14.40
CA ASN A 41 -6.91 -2.99 14.67
C ASN A 41 -6.92 -1.88 13.60
N ILE A 42 -8.00 -1.78 12.84
CA ILE A 42 -8.21 -0.78 11.79
C ILE A 42 -9.13 0.31 12.33
N SER A 43 -8.60 1.50 12.44
CA SER A 43 -9.30 2.70 12.90
C SER A 43 -8.85 3.91 12.10
N HIS A 44 -9.62 4.99 12.18
CA HIS A 44 -9.31 6.25 11.50
C HIS A 44 -7.82 6.64 11.70
N PRO A 45 -7.10 7.05 10.62
CA PRO A 45 -7.61 7.34 9.27
C PRO A 45 -7.77 6.11 8.36
N PHE A 46 -7.32 4.93 8.77
CA PHE A 46 -7.55 3.69 8.03
C PHE A 46 -9.00 3.24 8.17
N TRP A 47 -9.57 2.71 7.09
CA TRP A 47 -10.94 2.24 7.09
C TRP A 47 -11.07 0.95 6.29
N LEU A 48 -12.10 0.17 6.60
CA LEU A 48 -12.44 -1.05 5.88
C LEU A 48 -13.61 -0.78 4.94
N THR A 49 -13.59 -1.40 3.77
CA THR A 49 -14.82 -1.54 2.98
C THR A 49 -15.72 -2.60 3.62
N ASP A 50 -16.96 -2.26 3.94
CA ASP A 50 -17.93 -3.21 4.47
C ASP A 50 -18.17 -4.35 3.47
N ARG A 51 -18.03 -5.58 3.94
CA ARG A 51 -18.08 -6.77 3.07
C ARG A 51 -19.49 -7.09 2.58
N ALA A 52 -20.52 -6.67 3.32
CA ALA A 52 -21.92 -6.98 3.01
C ALA A 52 -22.54 -5.97 2.03
N THR A 53 -22.19 -4.70 2.17
CA THR A 53 -22.78 -3.58 1.42
C THR A 53 -21.82 -2.98 0.39
N GLY A 54 -20.52 -3.28 0.48
CA GLY A 54 -19.48 -2.67 -0.35
C GLY A 54 -19.29 -1.17 -0.07
N ARG A 55 -19.90 -0.63 1.00
CA ARG A 55 -19.78 0.77 1.38
C ARG A 55 -18.53 0.99 2.22
N ALA A 56 -17.88 2.13 2.03
CA ALA A 56 -16.76 2.56 2.87
C ALA A 56 -17.22 2.76 4.32
N CYS A 57 -16.53 2.16 5.28
CA CYS A 57 -16.74 2.39 6.72
C CYS A 57 -15.99 3.64 7.20
N GLY A 58 -16.14 4.77 6.51
CA GLY A 58 -15.49 6.03 6.83
C GLY A 58 -16.05 7.17 6.00
N SER A 59 -16.03 8.38 6.57
CA SER A 59 -16.26 9.59 5.78
C SER A 59 -15.16 9.69 4.73
N ASP A 60 -15.55 9.95 3.49
CA ASP A 60 -14.72 9.95 2.28
C ASP A 60 -14.03 11.32 2.10
N PRO A 61 -12.82 11.53 2.66
CA PRO A 61 -11.85 12.38 1.99
C PRO A 61 -10.51 11.70 1.65
N TYR A 62 -10.25 10.47 2.15
CA TYR A 62 -8.92 9.84 2.06
C TYR A 62 -8.95 8.43 1.42
N PRO A 63 -9.07 8.35 0.09
CA PRO A 63 -9.19 7.07 -0.63
C PRO A 63 -7.93 6.20 -0.49
N ASP A 64 -6.77 6.80 -0.21
CA ASP A 64 -5.50 6.08 -0.05
C ASP A 64 -5.45 5.21 1.22
N PHE A 65 -6.27 5.49 2.24
CA PHE A 65 -6.30 4.75 3.50
C PHE A 65 -7.26 3.54 3.51
N ASP A 66 -7.82 3.17 2.35
CA ASP A 66 -8.64 1.97 2.20
C ASP A 66 -7.82 0.70 2.46
N VAL A 67 -8.32 -0.13 3.37
CA VAL A 67 -7.74 -1.43 3.72
C VAL A 67 -8.71 -2.54 3.33
N ALA A 68 -8.26 -3.39 2.41
CA ALA A 68 -8.97 -4.63 2.10
C ALA A 68 -8.66 -5.69 3.17
N CYS A 69 -9.69 -6.33 3.72
CA CYS A 69 -9.53 -7.47 4.62
C CYS A 69 -9.88 -8.79 3.92
N ILE A 70 -8.86 -9.51 3.43
CA ILE A 70 -9.04 -10.75 2.67
C ILE A 70 -8.50 -11.91 3.49
N ASN A 71 -9.35 -12.89 3.85
CA ASN A 71 -8.97 -14.03 4.68
C ASN A 71 -8.20 -13.61 5.96
N SER A 72 -8.74 -12.61 6.68
CA SER A 72 -8.12 -12.03 7.88
C SER A 72 -6.76 -11.36 7.65
N THR A 73 -6.41 -11.04 6.40
CA THR A 73 -5.17 -10.33 6.03
C THR A 73 -5.49 -8.89 5.62
N PRO A 74 -5.07 -7.88 6.41
CA PRO A 74 -5.25 -6.48 6.06
C PRO A 74 -4.27 -6.11 4.95
N THR A 75 -4.80 -5.53 3.87
CA THR A 75 -4.03 -5.21 2.66
C THR A 75 -4.29 -3.78 2.24
N LEU A 76 -3.24 -2.95 2.27
CA LEU A 76 -3.24 -1.62 1.67
C LEU A 76 -3.12 -1.75 0.15
N ARG A 77 -3.89 -0.95 -0.60
CA ARG A 77 -3.91 -1.02 -2.07
C ARG A 77 -2.59 -0.52 -2.69
N SER A 78 -2.26 -1.08 -3.86
CA SER A 78 -1.17 -0.57 -4.72
C SER A 78 -1.67 0.57 -5.61
N SER A 79 -0.85 1.60 -5.79
CA SER A 79 -1.05 2.66 -6.79
C SER A 79 -1.08 2.10 -8.23
N ILE A 80 -0.30 1.04 -8.49
CA ILE A 80 -0.24 0.36 -9.77
C ILE A 80 -1.46 -0.56 -9.92
N PRO A 81 -2.32 -0.38 -10.95
CA PRO A 81 -3.48 -1.23 -11.20
C PRO A 81 -3.11 -2.72 -11.33
N PHE A 82 -3.98 -3.59 -10.83
CA PHE A 82 -3.85 -5.05 -10.86
C PHE A 82 -2.61 -5.61 -10.15
N ASN A 83 -1.84 -4.76 -9.47
CA ASN A 83 -0.73 -5.19 -8.66
C ASN A 83 -1.17 -5.54 -7.25
N ARG A 84 -0.53 -6.54 -6.65
CA ARG A 84 -0.78 -6.84 -5.25
C ARG A 84 -0.25 -5.70 -4.40
N GLY A 85 -1.05 -5.25 -3.45
CA GLY A 85 -0.70 -4.16 -2.55
C GLY A 85 0.32 -4.55 -1.48
N PHE A 86 0.06 -4.10 -0.27
CA PHE A 86 0.92 -4.33 0.88
C PHE A 86 0.13 -5.01 2.00
N LYS A 87 0.63 -6.12 2.51
CA LYS A 87 0.07 -6.70 3.73
C LYS A 87 0.51 -5.85 4.91
N ILE A 88 -0.42 -5.35 5.70
CA ILE A 88 -0.13 -4.62 6.94
C ILE A 88 0.15 -5.65 8.04
N LEU A 89 1.26 -5.48 8.77
CA LEU A 89 1.64 -6.35 9.88
C LEU A 89 1.13 -5.82 11.22
N ASN A 90 1.28 -4.52 11.45
CA ASN A 90 0.83 -3.81 12.64
C ASN A 90 0.67 -2.32 12.30
N ILE A 91 -0.02 -1.56 13.16
CA ILE A 91 -0.18 -0.10 13.02
C ILE A 91 0.06 0.55 14.37
N SER A 92 0.90 1.59 14.40
CA SER A 92 1.03 2.53 15.52
C SER A 92 0.40 3.86 15.14
N TYR A 93 -0.80 4.12 15.68
CA TYR A 93 -1.54 5.35 15.41
C TYR A 93 -0.90 6.59 16.05
N GLU A 94 -0.31 6.43 17.23
CA GLU A 94 0.41 7.50 17.95
C GLU A 94 1.63 7.97 17.13
N GLU A 95 2.44 7.02 16.66
CA GLU A 95 3.65 7.29 15.87
C GLU A 95 3.37 7.57 14.39
N ARG A 96 2.10 7.43 13.98
CA ARG A 96 1.68 7.46 12.57
C ARG A 96 2.56 6.60 11.66
N SER A 97 2.76 5.36 12.08
CA SER A 97 3.62 4.41 11.39
C SER A 97 3.06 2.99 11.40
N PHE A 98 3.45 2.17 10.42
CA PHE A 98 3.01 0.79 10.31
C PHE A 98 4.04 -0.06 9.58
N TYR A 99 4.16 -1.33 9.95
CA TYR A 99 4.98 -2.28 9.19
C TYR A 99 4.15 -2.93 8.09
N ALA A 100 4.76 -3.10 6.91
CA ALA A 100 4.10 -3.75 5.80
C ALA A 100 5.03 -4.63 4.96
N VAL A 101 4.45 -5.59 4.24
CA VAL A 101 5.14 -6.50 3.32
C VAL A 101 4.63 -6.28 1.89
N ASP A 102 5.55 -6.10 0.93
CA ASP A 102 5.20 -6.02 -0.49
C ASP A 102 4.79 -7.41 -1.02
N LEU A 103 3.48 -7.64 -1.12
CA LEU A 103 2.92 -8.93 -1.52
C LEU A 103 3.35 -9.37 -2.93
N GLY A 104 3.47 -8.41 -3.86
CA GLY A 104 3.86 -8.72 -5.23
C GLY A 104 5.31 -9.19 -5.33
N LYS A 105 6.21 -8.59 -4.54
CA LYS A 105 7.60 -9.05 -4.44
C LYS A 105 7.71 -10.39 -3.72
N LEU A 106 7.01 -10.55 -2.59
CA LEU A 106 7.01 -11.80 -1.83
C LEU A 106 6.54 -12.97 -2.69
N ASP A 107 5.49 -12.78 -3.49
CA ASP A 107 5.04 -13.81 -4.43
C ASP A 107 6.19 -14.24 -5.34
N VAL A 108 6.84 -13.29 -6.01
CA VAL A 108 7.93 -13.55 -6.96
C VAL A 108 9.04 -14.37 -6.33
N LEU A 109 9.41 -14.06 -5.09
CA LEU A 109 10.46 -14.78 -4.35
C LEU A 109 10.01 -16.15 -3.85
N ASN A 110 8.73 -16.36 -3.61
CA ASN A 110 8.23 -17.64 -3.07
C ASN A 110 7.91 -18.69 -4.12
N ALA A 111 7.88 -18.35 -5.41
CA ALA A 111 7.60 -19.36 -6.42
C ALA A 111 8.87 -20.04 -6.93
N THR A 112 8.66 -21.27 -7.36
CA THR A 112 9.69 -22.22 -7.76
C THR A 112 10.10 -22.07 -9.23
N ASP A 113 9.26 -21.47 -10.07
CA ASP A 113 9.40 -21.40 -11.53
C ASP A 113 9.00 -20.02 -12.08
N LYS A 114 9.87 -19.01 -11.93
CA LYS A 114 9.47 -17.64 -12.34
C LYS A 114 10.35 -17.00 -13.41
N CYS A 115 9.91 -17.20 -14.64
CA CYS A 115 10.11 -16.26 -15.75
C CYS A 115 9.18 -15.04 -15.69
N ARG A 116 8.71 -14.63 -14.49
CA ARG A 116 7.82 -13.47 -14.34
C ARG A 116 8.63 -12.23 -13.95
N PRO A 117 8.70 -11.19 -14.80
CA PRO A 117 9.33 -9.94 -14.42
C PRO A 117 8.39 -9.16 -13.51
N VAL A 118 8.82 -8.83 -12.30
CA VAL A 118 8.18 -7.76 -11.51
C VAL A 118 9.27 -6.90 -10.88
N PHE A 119 9.97 -6.16 -11.73
CA PHE A 119 11.20 -5.46 -11.37
C PHE A 119 11.04 -3.92 -11.42
N TYR A 120 9.99 -3.38 -10.81
CA TYR A 120 9.95 -1.97 -10.41
C TYR A 120 10.18 -1.84 -8.90
N ASN A 121 10.70 -0.69 -8.48
CA ASN A 121 10.95 -0.39 -7.07
C ASN A 121 9.65 -0.43 -6.27
N THR A 122 9.72 -0.93 -5.04
CA THR A 122 8.55 -1.01 -4.16
C THR A 122 7.91 0.36 -3.92
N SER A 123 8.71 1.44 -3.91
CA SER A 123 8.23 2.81 -3.76
C SER A 123 7.21 3.23 -4.83
N VAL A 124 7.27 2.67 -6.05
CA VAL A 124 6.37 3.02 -7.16
C VAL A 124 4.93 2.61 -6.85
N LYS A 125 4.73 1.58 -6.01
CA LYS A 125 3.40 1.07 -5.63
C LYS A 125 2.74 1.88 -4.51
N LEU A 126 3.47 2.75 -3.83
CA LEU A 126 2.94 3.54 -2.72
C LEU A 126 2.24 4.78 -3.27
N THR A 127 1.07 5.10 -2.73
CA THR A 127 0.41 6.39 -2.94
C THR A 127 0.72 7.32 -1.77
N PRO A 128 0.75 8.65 -2.00
CA PRO A 128 0.62 9.61 -0.89
C PRO A 128 -0.62 9.27 -0.04
N PRO A 129 -0.59 9.49 1.28
CA PRO A 129 0.45 10.17 2.06
C PRO A 129 1.55 9.23 2.61
N PHE A 130 1.60 7.97 2.16
CA PHE A 130 2.53 6.99 2.71
C PHE A 130 3.97 7.21 2.24
N LYS A 131 4.91 7.12 3.19
CA LYS A 131 6.35 7.28 2.97
C LYS A 131 7.12 6.12 3.59
N ILE A 132 8.13 5.63 2.87
CA ILE A 132 9.10 4.68 3.42
C ILE A 132 9.93 5.42 4.47
N ALA A 133 9.95 4.91 5.70
CA ALA A 133 10.70 5.53 6.77
C ALA A 133 12.22 5.44 6.51
N PRO A 134 13.00 6.50 6.81
CA PRO A 134 14.44 6.51 6.56
C PRO A 134 15.23 5.55 7.46
N VAL A 135 14.61 5.05 8.52
CA VAL A 135 15.17 4.02 9.40
C VAL A 135 15.26 2.65 8.72
N ASN A 136 14.56 2.43 7.60
CA ASN A 136 14.67 1.17 6.88
C ASN A 136 16.05 1.01 6.22
N LEU A 137 16.39 -0.22 5.86
CA LEU A 137 17.46 -0.52 4.90
C LEU A 137 16.84 -0.87 3.55
N ASN A 138 17.70 -0.94 2.54
CA ASN A 138 17.37 -1.37 1.21
C ASN A 138 17.99 -2.74 0.94
N LEU A 139 17.16 -3.64 0.45
CA LEU A 139 17.56 -4.82 -0.28
C LEU A 139 17.50 -4.49 -1.78
N ILE A 140 18.60 -4.73 -2.48
CA ILE A 140 18.68 -4.53 -3.92
C ILE A 140 18.64 -5.89 -4.60
N LEU A 141 17.64 -6.07 -5.47
CA LEU A 141 17.51 -7.24 -6.31
C LEU A 141 18.09 -6.91 -7.70
N TYR A 142 19.10 -7.67 -8.12
CA TYR A 142 19.77 -7.55 -9.40
C TYR A 142 19.31 -8.67 -10.33
N ASN A 143 18.52 -8.34 -11.33
CA ASN A 143 18.17 -9.27 -12.41
C ASN A 143 19.23 -9.22 -13.51
N CYS A 144 20.07 -10.23 -13.58
CA CYS A 144 21.23 -10.30 -14.46
C CYS A 144 21.02 -11.26 -15.62
N THR A 145 21.35 -10.82 -16.85
CA THR A 145 21.27 -11.68 -18.04
C THR A 145 22.40 -12.71 -18.06
N GLU A 146 22.09 -13.93 -18.51
CA GLU A 146 23.10 -14.97 -18.75
C GLU A 146 23.84 -14.75 -20.07
N GLU A 147 23.13 -14.31 -21.11
CA GLU A 147 23.65 -14.11 -22.48
C GLU A 147 24.85 -13.16 -22.54
N ASP A 148 24.81 -12.07 -21.78
CA ASP A 148 25.87 -11.05 -21.78
C ASP A 148 27.00 -11.34 -20.74
N GLY A 149 26.95 -12.49 -20.05
CA GLY A 149 27.90 -12.84 -18.98
C GLY A 149 27.72 -12.04 -17.68
N ALA A 150 26.66 -11.22 -17.58
CA ALA A 150 26.38 -10.41 -16.40
C ALA A 150 26.11 -11.28 -15.17
N ALA A 151 25.32 -12.34 -15.34
CA ALA A 151 25.07 -13.32 -14.29
C ALA A 151 26.34 -14.05 -13.84
N ALA A 152 27.24 -14.41 -14.77
CA ALA A 152 28.54 -15.01 -14.43
C ALA A 152 29.41 -14.06 -13.59
N THR A 153 29.42 -12.77 -13.92
CA THR A 153 30.13 -11.74 -13.15
C THR A 153 29.51 -11.56 -11.76
N ALA A 154 28.17 -11.52 -11.66
CA ALA A 154 27.46 -11.37 -10.41
C ALA A 154 27.73 -12.54 -9.44
N ARG A 155 27.87 -13.78 -9.93
CA ARG A 155 28.23 -14.96 -9.11
C ARG A 155 29.59 -14.84 -8.41
N LEU A 156 30.51 -14.05 -8.95
CA LEU A 156 31.83 -13.83 -8.37
C LEU A 156 31.83 -12.69 -7.34
N ASN A 157 30.76 -11.90 -7.27
CA ASN A 157 30.65 -10.79 -6.33
C ASN A 157 30.22 -11.29 -4.94
N ARG A 158 31.11 -11.13 -3.95
CA ARG A 158 30.89 -11.60 -2.57
C ARG A 158 29.82 -10.82 -1.80
N GLU A 159 29.43 -9.63 -2.27
CA GLU A 159 28.36 -8.84 -1.67
C GLU A 159 26.97 -9.28 -2.15
N LEU A 160 26.92 -10.17 -3.16
CA LEU A 160 25.69 -10.67 -3.75
C LEU A 160 25.39 -12.09 -3.27
N ALA A 161 24.16 -12.32 -2.82
CA ALA A 161 23.66 -13.66 -2.56
C ALA A 161 22.76 -14.13 -3.71
N PRO A 162 22.86 -15.40 -4.15
CA PRO A 162 21.92 -15.97 -5.10
C PRO A 162 20.52 -16.07 -4.47
N THR A 163 19.49 -15.76 -5.26
CA THR A 163 18.10 -16.02 -4.89
C THR A 163 17.59 -17.29 -5.59
N ASN A 164 16.38 -17.73 -5.25
CA ASN A 164 15.68 -18.78 -5.98
C ASN A 164 14.94 -18.28 -7.24
N VAL A 165 15.07 -17.00 -7.60
CA VAL A 165 14.36 -16.42 -8.73
C VAL A 165 15.26 -16.40 -9.96
N SER A 166 14.87 -17.18 -10.96
CA SER A 166 15.56 -17.27 -12.24
C SER A 166 14.59 -17.67 -13.36
N CYS A 167 15.04 -17.50 -14.59
CA CYS A 167 14.33 -17.94 -15.79
C CYS A 167 15.26 -18.78 -16.67
N GLY A 168 15.39 -20.07 -16.34
CA GLY A 168 16.24 -21.00 -17.08
C GLY A 168 17.64 -20.43 -17.31
N ASN A 169 18.07 -20.42 -18.59
CA ASN A 169 19.35 -19.87 -19.01
C ASN A 169 19.25 -18.43 -19.55
N GLN A 170 18.18 -17.70 -19.25
CA GLN A 170 18.00 -16.33 -19.72
C GLN A 170 18.53 -15.32 -18.71
N TRP A 171 18.13 -15.46 -17.45
CA TRP A 171 18.52 -14.54 -16.38
C TRP A 171 18.33 -15.15 -14.99
N VAL A 172 19.00 -14.55 -14.01
CA VAL A 172 18.94 -14.92 -12.58
C VAL A 172 18.97 -13.68 -11.71
N VAL A 173 18.32 -13.76 -10.55
CA VAL A 173 18.28 -12.65 -9.57
C VAL A 173 19.25 -12.90 -8.42
N PHE A 174 20.04 -11.87 -8.12
CA PHE A 174 20.88 -11.79 -6.92
C PHE A 174 20.35 -10.73 -5.95
N ALA A 175 20.62 -10.91 -4.67
CA ALA A 175 20.27 -9.96 -3.62
C ALA A 175 21.52 -9.31 -3.05
N ARG A 176 21.47 -8.00 -2.77
CA ARG A 176 22.42 -7.26 -1.93
C ARG A 176 21.65 -6.63 -0.79
N ALA A 177 22.08 -6.88 0.44
CA ALA A 177 21.43 -6.37 1.64
C ALA A 177 22.31 -5.34 2.35
N GLY A 178 21.74 -4.65 3.34
CA GLY A 178 22.49 -3.73 4.19
C GLY A 178 22.74 -2.36 3.56
N VAL A 179 22.06 -2.03 2.46
CA VAL A 179 22.21 -0.74 1.80
C VAL A 179 21.40 0.30 2.58
N PRO A 180 21.97 1.46 2.97
CA PRO A 180 21.20 2.52 3.62
C PRO A 180 19.99 2.97 2.78
N HIS A 181 18.92 3.41 3.45
CA HIS A 181 17.82 4.04 2.74
C HIS A 181 18.28 5.29 2.00
N ASP A 182 17.87 5.42 0.74
CA ASP A 182 18.15 6.57 -0.09
C ASP A 182 16.81 7.21 -0.50
N GLY A 183 16.46 8.30 0.19
CA GLY A 183 15.24 9.05 -0.06
C GLY A 183 15.26 9.88 -1.34
N THR A 184 16.40 9.99 -2.04
CA THR A 184 16.50 10.75 -3.29
C THR A 184 15.89 10.00 -4.48
N GLY A 185 15.75 8.68 -4.38
CA GLY A 185 15.32 7.83 -5.48
C GLY A 185 16.34 7.72 -6.63
N ASN A 186 17.56 8.21 -6.45
CA ASN A 186 18.62 8.15 -7.47
C ASN A 186 19.41 6.85 -7.35
N TYR A 187 18.90 5.81 -8.00
CA TYR A 187 19.45 4.46 -7.91
C TYR A 187 20.58 4.17 -8.91
N ASN A 188 21.15 5.20 -9.54
CA ASN A 188 22.25 5.04 -10.50
C ASN A 188 23.50 4.43 -9.86
N ASN A 189 23.73 4.65 -8.56
CA ASN A 189 24.86 4.05 -7.84
C ASN A 189 24.71 2.53 -7.63
N TYR A 190 23.54 1.99 -7.90
CA TYR A 190 23.24 0.57 -7.82
C TYR A 190 23.25 -0.11 -9.19
N THR A 191 23.75 0.55 -10.25
CA THR A 191 23.85 -0.10 -11.55
C THR A 191 24.96 -1.14 -11.54
N LEU A 192 24.62 -2.37 -11.90
CA LEU A 192 25.58 -3.42 -12.22
C LEU A 192 25.44 -3.74 -13.71
N LYS A 193 26.55 -3.75 -14.45
CA LYS A 193 26.53 -3.89 -15.92
C LYS A 193 25.79 -5.18 -16.32
N GLY A 194 24.77 -5.03 -17.18
CA GLY A 194 23.94 -6.15 -17.64
C GLY A 194 22.94 -6.67 -16.61
N CYS A 195 22.73 -5.95 -15.50
CA CYS A 195 21.71 -6.29 -14.51
C CYS A 195 20.77 -5.11 -14.25
N ALA A 196 19.46 -5.38 -14.27
CA ALA A 196 18.46 -4.44 -13.81
C ALA A 196 18.39 -4.48 -12.27
N ALA A 197 18.49 -3.32 -11.63
CA ALA A 197 18.43 -3.19 -10.17
C ALA A 197 17.04 -2.76 -9.70
N VAL A 198 16.58 -3.36 -8.61
CA VAL A 198 15.30 -3.04 -7.98
C VAL A 198 15.47 -2.87 -6.49
N VAL A 199 14.96 -1.77 -5.98
CA VAL A 199 15.06 -1.41 -4.57
C VAL A 199 13.80 -1.84 -3.83
N VAL A 200 14.03 -2.57 -2.74
CA VAL A 200 12.99 -3.03 -1.84
C VAL A 200 13.36 -2.65 -0.40
N PRO A 201 12.53 -1.87 0.30
CA PRO A 201 12.77 -1.56 1.69
C PRO A 201 12.60 -2.81 2.58
N VAL A 202 13.46 -2.92 3.58
CA VAL A 202 13.50 -3.98 4.60
C VAL A 202 13.86 -3.36 5.96
N PRO A 203 13.65 -4.04 7.09
CA PRO A 203 13.88 -3.42 8.40
C PRO A 203 15.38 -3.27 8.68
N ALA A 204 15.76 -2.29 9.51
CA ALA A 204 17.16 -2.06 9.88
C ALA A 204 17.72 -3.02 10.94
N SER A 205 16.87 -3.75 11.65
CA SER A 205 17.25 -4.52 12.85
C SER A 205 18.03 -5.81 12.57
N SER A 206 18.37 -6.13 11.33
CA SER A 206 19.32 -7.21 11.06
C SER A 206 20.74 -6.68 11.20
N GLU A 207 21.37 -6.92 12.36
CA GLU A 207 22.83 -6.81 12.51
C GLU A 207 23.49 -7.53 11.33
N GLY A 208 24.06 -6.76 10.40
CA GLY A 208 24.57 -7.26 9.14
C GLY A 208 23.51 -7.99 8.33
N ALA A 209 22.53 -7.25 7.79
CA ALA A 209 21.53 -7.77 6.84
C ALA A 209 22.22 -8.68 5.82
N ASN A 210 22.08 -9.99 6.01
CA ASN A 210 22.74 -10.95 5.15
C ASN A 210 21.83 -11.18 3.95
N ALA A 211 22.35 -10.93 2.75
CA ALA A 211 21.60 -11.13 1.53
C ALA A 211 21.12 -12.59 1.37
N SER A 212 21.78 -13.57 2.01
CA SER A 212 21.29 -14.96 2.03
C SER A 212 19.96 -15.13 2.77
N ASN A 213 19.65 -14.23 3.70
CA ASN A 213 18.43 -14.24 4.51
C ASN A 213 17.32 -13.38 3.90
N TYR A 214 17.41 -13.06 2.59
CA TYR A 214 16.47 -12.17 1.91
C TYR A 214 15.00 -12.52 2.19
N LYS A 215 14.62 -13.80 2.25
CA LYS A 215 13.24 -14.21 2.54
C LYS A 215 12.74 -13.68 3.88
N GLN A 216 13.54 -13.84 4.94
CA GLN A 216 13.21 -13.32 6.27
C GLN A 216 13.11 -11.79 6.25
N LEU A 217 14.06 -11.11 5.58
CA LEU A 217 14.04 -9.65 5.46
C LEU A 217 12.76 -9.12 4.78
N PHE A 218 12.17 -9.89 3.86
CA PHE A 218 10.87 -9.58 3.27
C PHE A 218 9.71 -9.83 4.23
N ASP A 219 9.73 -10.95 4.95
CA ASP A 219 8.67 -11.35 5.87
C ASP A 219 8.59 -10.46 7.12
N ASP A 220 9.74 -9.93 7.58
CA ASP A 220 9.81 -8.96 8.67
C ASP A 220 9.17 -7.61 8.30
N GLY A 221 9.02 -7.35 7.00
CA GLY A 221 8.41 -6.13 6.46
C GLY A 221 9.26 -4.88 6.64
N PHE A 222 8.71 -3.73 6.28
CA PHE A 222 9.40 -2.45 6.38
C PHE A 222 8.46 -1.39 6.95
N LEU A 223 9.06 -0.39 7.59
CA LEU A 223 8.33 0.68 8.26
C LEU A 223 7.85 1.72 7.23
N LEU A 224 6.56 1.93 7.18
CA LEU A 224 5.92 3.04 6.52
C LEU A 224 5.46 4.07 7.55
N THR A 225 5.42 5.33 7.13
CA THR A 225 4.88 6.46 7.89
C THR A 225 3.82 7.16 7.06
N TRP A 226 2.92 7.87 7.71
CA TRP A 226 1.95 8.73 7.02
C TRP A 226 1.86 10.09 7.72
N ASP A 227 1.63 11.12 6.91
CA ASP A 227 1.25 12.43 7.45
C ASP A 227 -0.25 12.44 7.77
N PRO A 228 -0.68 13.20 8.78
CA PRO A 228 -2.10 13.43 9.02
C PRO A 228 -2.77 13.92 7.73
N PRO A 229 -3.95 13.39 7.42
CA PRO A 229 -4.77 13.92 6.35
C PRO A 229 -5.14 15.40 6.52
#